data_AF-A0A6A6XMC0-F1
#
_entry.id   AF-A0A6A6XMC0-F1
#
_cell.length_a   1.000
_cell.length_b   1.000
_cell.length_c   1.000
_cell.angle_alpha   90.00
_cell.angle_beta   90.00
_cell.angle_gamma   90.00
#
_symmetry.space_group_name_H-M   'P 1'
#
loop_
_entity.id
_entity.type
_entity.pdbx_description
1 polymer ?
#
loop_
_entity_poly.entity_id
_entity_poly.type
_entity_poly.pdbx_seq_one_letter_code
_entity_poly.pdbx_strand_id
1 'polypeptide(L)'
;MRSSRQFNIGLGATWLVIGGFFFYFHFDNQEESLERLGGSARTPKYEMGAHRDEESPTQWYPSPTRIWSADLLLYRLGPRTSQIAIYTVDDPNSTTTLHTSVNKGREAVPYLTYLVDNYNFLPSTIIFLHAHRKGYPEAWHNDAPNYDNVVALQTLNIKYIQENGYANLRCIGDPGCPGEVQPFRDPPEEHRTIEAAMPDAWQDLFGNTDVPHTLATPCCGQFAVSKSQVLKRPRSDYQKYLDWLLHTSLKDETSGRVFEYLWHIIFGQEPI
;
A
#
# COMPACT_ATOMS: atom_id res chain seq x y z
N MET A 1 15.94 -58.66 6.64
CA MET A 1 16.44 -58.85 8.02
C MET A 1 17.79 -58.15 8.17
N ARG A 2 18.02 -57.51 9.34
CA ARG A 2 19.16 -56.66 9.77
C ARG A 2 19.00 -55.17 9.40
N SER A 3 18.38 -54.33 10.23
CA SER A 3 18.80 -53.77 11.55
C SER A 3 19.57 -52.46 11.41
N SER A 4 18.85 -51.34 11.30
CA SER A 4 19.37 -49.99 11.51
C SER A 4 19.38 -49.69 13.02
N ARG A 5 20.53 -49.27 13.56
CA ARG A 5 20.64 -48.75 14.94
C ARG A 5 20.65 -47.23 14.88
N GLN A 6 19.72 -46.58 15.57
CA GLN A 6 19.80 -45.16 15.94
C GLN A 6 20.45 -45.06 17.31
N PHE A 7 21.41 -44.15 17.47
CA PHE A 7 21.89 -43.68 18.77
C PHE A 7 21.43 -42.23 18.95
N ASN A 8 20.66 -41.99 20.01
CA ASN A 8 20.28 -40.66 20.45
C ASN A 8 21.12 -40.31 21.68
N ILE A 9 21.94 -39.26 21.58
CA ILE A 9 22.54 -38.58 22.71
C ILE A 9 22.34 -37.07 22.42
N GLY A 10 21.92 -36.32 23.44
CA GLY A 10 21.23 -35.04 23.29
C GLY A 10 21.95 -33.91 22.56
N LEU A 11 21.11 -32.92 22.19
CA LEU A 11 21.41 -31.58 21.66
C LEU A 11 22.12 -31.54 20.28
N GLY A 12 21.30 -31.57 19.22
CA GLY A 12 21.40 -30.55 18.17
C GLY A 12 22.26 -30.81 16.93
N ALA A 13 22.63 -32.05 16.58
CA ALA A 13 23.26 -32.32 15.28
C ALA A 13 22.76 -33.64 14.65
N THR A 14 22.27 -33.56 13.40
CA THR A 14 21.91 -34.73 12.59
C THR A 14 22.83 -34.80 11.38
N TRP A 15 23.48 -35.94 11.14
CA TRP A 15 24.33 -36.16 9.96
C TRP A 15 23.49 -36.76 8.83
N LEU A 16 23.47 -36.12 7.65
CA LEU A 16 22.93 -36.68 6.42
C LEU A 16 24.06 -36.89 5.42
N VAL A 17 24.27 -38.13 4.97
CA VAL A 17 25.30 -38.46 3.97
C VAL A 17 24.63 -38.69 2.62
N ILE A 18 24.85 -37.78 1.66
CA ILE A 18 24.52 -37.97 0.25
C ILE A 18 25.77 -37.64 -0.57
N GLY A 19 26.26 -38.61 -1.35
CA GLY A 19 27.22 -38.34 -2.42
C GLY A 19 28.61 -37.80 -2.01
N GLY A 20 29.12 -38.14 -0.83
CA GLY A 20 30.53 -37.92 -0.49
C GLY A 20 30.96 -36.47 -0.23
N PHE A 21 30.03 -35.54 -0.02
CA PHE A 21 30.33 -34.17 0.42
C PHE A 21 29.87 -33.96 1.87
N PHE A 22 30.75 -33.39 2.71
CA PHE A 22 30.43 -33.02 4.08
C PHE A 22 29.86 -31.60 4.11
N PHE A 23 28.61 -31.45 4.57
CA PHE A 23 28.03 -30.14 4.91
C PHE A 23 27.99 -30.01 6.43
N TYR A 24 28.64 -28.99 6.97
CA TYR A 24 28.62 -28.64 8.39
C TYR A 24 27.71 -27.43 8.58
N PHE A 25 26.69 -27.53 9.44
CA PHE A 25 25.89 -26.41 9.89
C PHE A 25 26.12 -26.23 11.39
N HIS A 26 26.60 -25.05 11.77
CA HIS A 26 26.72 -24.63 13.17
C HIS A 26 25.63 -23.60 13.46
N PHE A 27 24.79 -23.89 14.45
CA PHE A 27 23.95 -22.88 15.10
C PHE A 27 24.67 -22.50 16.38
N ASP A 28 25.11 -21.24 16.47
CA ASP A 28 25.60 -20.70 17.74
C ASP A 28 24.82 -19.46 18.13
N ASN A 29 24.26 -19.57 19.33
CA ASN A 29 23.60 -18.55 20.12
C ASN A 29 24.65 -18.16 21.16
N GLN A 30 25.16 -16.92 21.20
CA GLN A 30 25.66 -16.28 22.43
C GLN A 30 26.00 -14.78 22.20
N GLU A 31 25.60 -13.98 23.19
CA GLU A 31 26.21 -12.70 23.58
C GLU A 31 27.70 -12.88 23.91
N GLU A 32 28.57 -11.94 23.51
CA GLU A 32 29.59 -11.40 24.42
C GLU A 32 30.37 -10.18 23.86
N SER A 33 30.44 -9.16 24.72
CA SER A 33 31.56 -8.24 25.03
C SER A 33 32.54 -7.75 23.96
N LEU A 34 32.61 -6.42 23.87
CA LEU A 34 33.66 -5.64 23.21
C LEU A 34 34.82 -5.33 24.18
N GLU A 35 36.04 -5.75 23.85
CA GLU A 35 37.27 -5.07 24.30
C GLU A 35 38.30 -4.91 23.17
N ARG A 36 38.67 -3.63 22.96
CA ARG A 36 40.00 -3.07 22.60
C ARG A 36 40.73 -3.59 21.36
N LEU A 37 40.84 -2.71 20.36
CA LEU A 37 42.14 -2.19 19.87
C LEU A 37 41.98 -0.71 19.47
N GLY A 38 42.89 0.14 19.97
CA GLY A 38 42.86 1.60 19.81
C GLY A 38 43.55 2.11 18.56
N GLY A 39 43.27 3.37 18.22
CA GLY A 39 43.89 4.10 17.11
C GLY A 39 43.37 5.53 16.95
N SER A 40 43.89 6.43 17.79
CA SER A 40 43.88 7.90 17.76
C SER A 40 43.47 8.66 16.47
N ALA A 41 42.49 9.57 16.60
CA ALA A 41 42.57 10.94 16.06
C ALA A 41 41.74 11.91 16.91
N ARG A 42 42.30 13.09 17.21
CA ARG A 42 41.81 14.11 18.17
C ARG A 42 40.75 15.06 17.56
N THR A 43 40.01 15.67 18.49
CA THR A 43 38.83 16.57 18.44
C THR A 43 39.13 18.02 17.97
N PRO A 44 38.10 18.88 17.72
CA PRO A 44 37.40 19.63 18.78
C PRO A 44 35.86 19.66 18.61
N LYS A 45 35.07 19.32 19.64
CA LYS A 45 34.53 20.22 20.69
C LYS A 45 33.76 21.45 20.17
N TYR A 46 32.43 21.33 20.15
CA TYR A 46 31.50 22.39 20.58
C TYR A 46 30.60 21.81 21.66
N GLU A 47 30.77 22.26 22.90
CA GLU A 47 29.85 22.04 24.01
C GLU A 47 28.97 23.30 24.17
N MET A 48 27.65 23.12 24.17
CA MET A 48 26.75 23.91 25.00
C MET A 48 25.76 22.92 25.62
N GLY A 49 25.87 22.76 26.93
CA GLY A 49 25.03 21.86 27.71
C GLY A 49 23.68 22.49 28.06
N ALA A 50 22.68 21.63 28.21
CA ALA A 50 21.63 21.76 29.21
C ALA A 50 21.05 20.36 29.48
N HIS A 51 21.20 19.88 30.71
CA HIS A 51 20.49 18.72 31.23
C HIS A 51 19.00 19.03 31.40
N ARG A 52 18.11 18.22 30.81
CA ARG A 52 17.11 17.40 31.53
C ARG A 52 16.16 16.63 30.58
N ASP A 53 16.08 15.34 30.88
CA ASP A 53 14.94 14.41 30.81
C ASP A 53 14.39 13.98 29.44
N GLU A 54 14.74 12.72 29.11
CA GLU A 54 13.93 11.64 28.51
C GLU A 54 12.64 12.00 27.73
N GLU A 55 12.65 11.80 26.41
CA GLU A 55 12.04 10.65 25.72
C GLU A 55 12.20 10.84 24.20
N SER A 56 12.85 9.89 23.54
CA SER A 56 13.02 9.90 22.08
C SER A 56 11.68 9.58 21.39
N PRO A 57 11.32 10.25 20.28
CA PRO A 57 10.18 9.83 19.48
C PRO A 57 10.47 8.44 18.94
N THR A 58 9.64 7.46 19.29
CA THR A 58 9.73 6.09 18.76
C THR A 58 9.56 6.10 17.25
N GLN A 59 10.68 6.19 16.55
CA GLN A 59 10.82 6.04 15.10
C GLN A 59 10.60 4.58 14.75
N TRP A 60 9.39 4.23 14.31
CA TRP A 60 9.04 2.86 13.95
C TRP A 60 9.29 2.61 12.46
N TYR A 61 10.10 1.60 12.16
CA TYR A 61 10.32 1.09 10.80
C TYR A 61 9.67 -0.30 10.67
N PRO A 62 8.86 -0.57 9.63
CA PRO A 62 8.39 -1.91 9.35
C PRO A 62 9.55 -2.83 8.89
N SER A 63 9.49 -4.10 9.31
CA SER A 63 10.45 -5.14 8.93
C SER A 63 10.48 -5.35 7.40
N PRO A 64 11.67 -5.51 6.77
CA PRO A 64 11.81 -5.66 5.31
C PRO A 64 11.12 -6.87 4.69
N THR A 65 10.68 -7.87 5.46
CA THR A 65 10.22 -9.16 4.93
C THR A 65 8.70 -9.27 4.71
N ARG A 66 7.90 -8.29 5.16
CA ARG A 66 6.42 -8.34 5.10
C ARG A 66 5.77 -7.54 3.96
N ILE A 67 6.57 -7.08 3.01
CA ILE A 67 6.17 -6.05 2.04
C ILE A 67 5.99 -6.63 0.62
N TRP A 68 6.33 -7.90 0.41
CA TRP A 68 6.56 -8.46 -0.94
C TRP A 68 5.33 -9.07 -1.62
N SER A 69 4.17 -9.09 -0.96
CA SER A 69 2.93 -9.63 -1.54
C SER A 69 1.66 -8.85 -1.15
N ALA A 70 1.81 -7.72 -0.46
CA ALA A 70 0.67 -6.88 -0.12
C ALA A 70 0.35 -5.96 -1.29
N ASP A 71 -0.89 -5.90 -1.74
CA ASP A 71 -1.30 -4.89 -2.73
C ASP A 71 -1.68 -3.58 -2.06
N LEU A 72 -1.91 -3.60 -0.74
CA LEU A 72 -2.36 -2.45 0.01
C LEU A 72 -1.82 -2.42 1.44
N LEU A 73 -1.24 -1.27 1.80
CA LEU A 73 -1.02 -0.88 3.20
C LEU A 73 -2.03 0.20 3.56
N LEU A 74 -2.66 0.07 4.73
CA LEU A 74 -3.63 1.03 5.21
C LEU A 74 -3.21 1.58 6.57
N TYR A 75 -2.90 2.87 6.60
CA TYR A 75 -2.42 3.54 7.80
C TYR A 75 -3.57 4.23 8.52
N ARG A 76 -3.84 3.79 9.75
CA ARG A 76 -4.65 4.53 10.72
C ARG A 76 -3.76 5.51 11.46
N LEU A 77 -4.07 6.79 11.38
CA LEU A 77 -3.45 7.80 12.25
C LEU A 77 -4.47 8.21 13.33
N GLY A 78 -4.13 7.95 14.58
CA GLY A 78 -4.89 8.38 15.75
C GLY A 78 -3.95 9.04 16.76
N PRO A 79 -4.46 9.85 17.70
CA PRO A 79 -3.65 10.63 18.63
C PRO A 79 -2.74 9.81 19.58
N ARG A 80 -2.82 8.46 19.58
CA ARG A 80 -2.00 7.61 20.45
C ARG A 80 -1.47 6.30 19.82
N THR A 81 -1.95 5.86 18.66
CA THR A 81 -1.43 4.65 17.98
C THR A 81 -1.64 4.73 16.48
N SER A 82 -0.63 4.30 15.72
CA SER A 82 -0.77 3.93 14.31
C SER A 82 -1.09 2.44 14.20
N GLN A 83 -2.09 2.08 13.40
CA GLN A 83 -2.39 0.68 13.06
C GLN A 83 -2.29 0.51 11.56
N ILE A 84 -1.70 -0.60 11.13
CA ILE A 84 -1.51 -0.95 9.73
C ILE A 84 -2.47 -2.10 9.41
N ALA A 85 -3.36 -1.92 8.44
CA ALA A 85 -4.04 -3.04 7.79
C ALA A 85 -3.29 -3.38 6.51
N ILE A 86 -2.95 -4.65 6.30
CA ILE A 86 -2.26 -5.12 5.11
C ILE A 86 -3.23 -6.04 4.38
N TYR A 87 -3.60 -5.69 3.16
CA TYR A 87 -4.37 -6.59 2.29
C TYR A 87 -3.43 -7.23 1.28
N THR A 88 -3.45 -8.55 1.25
CA THR A 88 -2.69 -9.39 0.32
C THR A 88 -3.68 -9.93 -0.70
N VAL A 89 -3.47 -9.62 -1.97
CA VAL A 89 -4.22 -10.21 -3.09
C VAL A 89 -3.37 -11.38 -3.59
N ASP A 90 -4.01 -12.47 -4.05
CA ASP A 90 -3.33 -13.64 -4.63
C ASP A 90 -2.41 -14.47 -3.72
N ASP A 91 -2.63 -14.51 -2.40
CA ASP A 91 -1.96 -15.49 -1.53
C ASP A 91 -2.95 -16.52 -0.97
N PRO A 92 -3.06 -17.71 -1.57
CA PRO A 92 -3.92 -18.79 -1.07
C PRO A 92 -3.43 -19.37 0.28
N ASN A 93 -2.21 -19.02 0.72
CA ASN A 93 -1.60 -19.47 1.96
C ASN A 93 -1.43 -18.34 2.99
N SER A 94 -1.89 -17.10 2.70
CA SER A 94 -1.73 -16.03 3.67
C SER A 94 -2.54 -16.33 4.92
N THR A 95 -1.90 -16.15 6.07
CA THR A 95 -2.51 -16.27 7.41
C THR A 95 -2.98 -14.91 7.93
N THR A 96 -2.90 -13.87 7.10
CA THR A 96 -3.30 -12.50 7.41
C THR A 96 -4.81 -12.38 7.28
N THR A 97 -5.50 -11.76 8.25
CA THR A 97 -6.97 -11.77 8.39
C THR A 97 -7.75 -11.12 7.23
N LEU A 98 -7.07 -10.50 6.26
CA LEU A 98 -7.68 -9.65 5.23
C LEU A 98 -7.27 -10.13 3.83
N HIS A 99 -8.21 -10.79 3.15
CA HIS A 99 -8.05 -11.32 1.80
C HIS A 99 -9.21 -10.88 0.91
N THR A 100 -8.94 -10.65 -0.38
CA THR A 100 -9.99 -10.51 -1.39
C THR A 100 -10.36 -11.89 -1.93
N SER A 101 -11.65 -12.14 -2.14
CA SER A 101 -12.15 -13.44 -2.63
C SER A 101 -11.99 -13.63 -4.14
N VAL A 102 -11.72 -12.54 -4.88
CA VAL A 102 -11.63 -12.52 -6.34
C VAL A 102 -10.53 -11.54 -6.76
N ASN A 103 -9.66 -11.99 -7.68
CA ASN A 103 -8.68 -11.14 -8.35
C ASN A 103 -9.34 -10.45 -9.56
N LYS A 104 -9.96 -9.29 -9.29
CA LYS A 104 -10.60 -8.41 -10.28
C LYS A 104 -10.53 -6.97 -9.79
N GLY A 105 -10.41 -6.01 -10.70
CA GLY A 105 -10.32 -4.59 -10.39
C GLY A 105 -9.00 -4.12 -9.79
N ARG A 106 -7.91 -4.91 -9.84
CA ARG A 106 -6.60 -4.60 -9.23
C ARG A 106 -6.73 -4.05 -7.79
N GLU A 107 -6.18 -2.87 -7.51
CA GLU A 107 -6.20 -2.22 -6.20
C GLU A 107 -7.60 -1.76 -5.77
N ALA A 108 -8.57 -1.67 -6.68
CA ALA A 108 -9.88 -1.13 -6.33
C ALA A 108 -10.74 -2.06 -5.46
N VAL A 109 -10.67 -3.38 -5.66
CA VAL A 109 -11.38 -4.35 -4.79
C VAL A 109 -10.92 -4.29 -3.34
N PRO A 110 -9.61 -4.36 -2.99
CA PRO A 110 -9.19 -4.25 -1.60
C PRO A 110 -9.57 -2.89 -0.98
N TYR A 111 -9.58 -1.81 -1.78
CA TYR A 111 -9.92 -0.48 -1.28
C TYR A 111 -11.41 -0.40 -0.90
N LEU A 112 -12.28 -0.86 -1.80
CA LEU A 112 -13.72 -0.89 -1.58
C LEU A 112 -14.10 -1.88 -0.47
N THR A 113 -13.48 -3.05 -0.43
CA THR A 113 -13.67 -4.04 0.64
C THR A 113 -13.34 -3.41 1.99
N TYR A 114 -12.21 -2.73 2.13
CA TYR A 114 -11.86 -2.04 3.37
C TYR A 114 -12.92 -1.02 3.79
N LEU A 115 -13.36 -0.17 2.85
CA LEU A 115 -14.36 0.86 3.10
C LEU A 115 -15.70 0.24 3.54
N VAL A 116 -16.13 -0.85 2.92
CA VAL A 116 -17.38 -1.57 3.23
C VAL A 116 -17.32 -2.23 4.61
N ASP A 117 -16.24 -2.96 4.91
CA ASP A 117 -16.11 -3.77 6.12
C ASP A 117 -15.87 -2.90 7.36
N ASN A 118 -15.16 -1.79 7.19
CA ASN A 118 -14.75 -0.92 8.30
C ASN A 118 -15.58 0.35 8.40
N TYR A 119 -16.65 0.50 7.60
CA TYR A 119 -17.42 1.74 7.47
C TYR A 119 -17.83 2.37 8.82
N ASN A 120 -18.25 1.53 9.78
CA ASN A 120 -18.68 1.98 11.11
C ASN A 120 -17.51 2.28 12.07
N PHE A 121 -16.30 1.84 11.74
CA PHE A 121 -15.11 1.90 12.60
C PHE A 121 -13.91 2.58 11.93
N LEU A 122 -14.16 3.40 10.90
CA LEU A 122 -13.11 4.08 10.14
C LEU A 122 -12.21 4.95 11.05
N PRO A 123 -10.88 4.95 10.81
CA PRO A 123 -9.93 5.84 11.47
C PRO A 123 -10.08 7.28 10.97
N SER A 124 -9.47 8.25 11.66
CA SER A 124 -9.59 9.69 11.31
C SER A 124 -9.06 10.01 9.90
N THR A 125 -7.97 9.33 9.51
CA THR A 125 -7.34 9.39 8.18
C THR A 125 -7.10 7.96 7.73
N ILE A 126 -7.34 7.72 6.45
CA ILE A 126 -7.12 6.46 5.77
C ILE A 126 -6.16 6.75 4.62
N ILE A 127 -5.15 5.90 4.44
CA ILE A 127 -4.19 6.02 3.34
C ILE A 127 -4.25 4.72 2.56
N PHE A 128 -4.43 4.84 1.25
CA PHE A 128 -4.39 3.73 0.31
C PHE A 128 -3.13 3.87 -0.55
N LEU A 129 -2.26 2.85 -0.51
CA LEU A 129 -0.98 2.83 -1.21
C LEU A 129 -0.62 1.43 -1.68
N HIS A 130 0.15 1.33 -2.75
CA HIS A 130 0.79 0.11 -3.18
C HIS A 130 1.94 -0.25 -2.23
N ALA A 131 2.21 -1.55 -2.02
CA ALA A 131 3.23 -1.94 -1.04
C ALA A 131 4.67 -1.82 -1.55
N HIS A 132 4.93 -1.38 -2.78
CA HIS A 132 6.31 -1.18 -3.22
C HIS A 132 7.00 -0.13 -2.35
N ARG A 133 7.96 -0.58 -1.54
CA ARG A 133 8.55 0.27 -0.52
C ARG A 133 9.36 1.41 -1.14
N LYS A 134 10.33 1.10 -2.00
CA LYS A 134 11.31 2.05 -2.52
C LYS A 134 12.02 1.53 -3.76
N GLY A 135 12.66 2.43 -4.49
CA GLY A 135 13.51 2.12 -5.65
C GLY A 135 12.78 2.18 -6.98
N TYR A 136 13.57 2.24 -8.05
CA TYR A 136 13.11 2.23 -9.43
C TYR A 136 13.67 0.99 -10.13
N PRO A 137 12.88 0.28 -10.95
CA PRO A 137 11.54 0.66 -11.42
C PRO A 137 10.39 0.25 -10.51
N GLU A 138 10.60 -0.49 -9.42
CA GLU A 138 9.49 -1.14 -8.70
C GLU A 138 8.52 -0.13 -8.06
N ALA A 139 9.02 0.87 -7.35
CA ALA A 139 8.22 1.86 -6.61
C ALA A 139 8.05 3.18 -7.38
N TRP A 140 8.21 3.17 -8.71
CA TRP A 140 8.22 4.37 -9.57
C TRP A 140 7.03 5.32 -9.37
N HIS A 141 5.89 4.79 -8.91
CA HIS A 141 4.66 5.51 -8.60
C HIS A 141 4.69 6.32 -7.29
N ASN A 142 5.84 6.40 -6.61
CA ASN A 142 6.05 7.22 -5.41
C ASN A 142 6.92 8.44 -5.75
N ASP A 143 6.38 9.64 -5.57
CA ASP A 143 7.12 10.87 -5.91
C ASP A 143 8.11 11.32 -4.81
N ALA A 144 8.14 10.62 -3.67
CA ALA A 144 9.07 10.89 -2.58
C ALA A 144 10.53 10.57 -2.99
N PRO A 145 11.54 11.18 -2.33
CA PRO A 145 12.95 10.85 -2.58
C PRO A 145 13.23 9.35 -2.55
N ASN A 146 13.97 8.86 -3.54
CA ASN A 146 14.27 7.43 -3.76
C ASN A 146 13.03 6.53 -3.94
N TYR A 147 11.89 7.12 -4.33
CA TYR A 147 10.62 6.44 -4.50
C TYR A 147 10.13 5.76 -3.20
N ASP A 148 10.55 6.28 -2.03
CA ASP A 148 10.34 5.62 -0.74
C ASP A 148 9.01 6.00 -0.10
N ASN A 149 8.10 5.03 0.01
CA ASN A 149 6.80 5.17 0.65
C ASN A 149 6.91 5.51 2.14
N VAL A 150 7.99 5.10 2.84
CA VAL A 150 8.20 5.52 4.24
C VAL A 150 8.41 7.03 4.31
N VAL A 151 9.17 7.59 3.37
CA VAL A 151 9.38 9.04 3.31
C VAL A 151 8.08 9.75 2.96
N ALA A 152 7.33 9.25 1.97
CA ALA A 152 6.02 9.81 1.60
C ALA A 152 5.05 9.89 2.79
N LEU A 153 4.99 8.84 3.60
CA LEU A 153 4.10 8.76 4.76
C LEU A 153 4.56 9.62 5.94
N GLN A 154 5.88 9.75 6.15
CA GLN A 154 6.44 10.57 7.22
C GLN A 154 6.26 12.07 6.96
N THR A 155 6.23 12.48 5.69
CA THR A 155 6.06 13.88 5.29
C THR A 155 4.61 14.23 4.92
N LEU A 156 3.68 13.29 5.08
CA LEU A 156 2.28 13.48 4.71
C LEU A 156 1.61 14.56 5.56
N ASN A 157 1.03 15.56 4.90
CA ASN A 157 0.33 16.65 5.58
C ASN A 157 -1.09 16.22 5.98
N ILE A 158 -1.22 15.64 7.18
CA ILE A 158 -2.50 15.16 7.72
C ILE A 158 -3.50 16.30 7.89
N LYS A 159 -3.04 17.50 8.27
CA LYS A 159 -3.92 18.66 8.41
C LYS A 159 -4.61 18.98 7.09
N TYR A 160 -3.84 18.99 5.99
CA TYR A 160 -4.41 19.20 4.65
C TYR A 160 -5.45 18.14 4.31
N ILE A 161 -5.20 16.85 4.59
CA ILE A 161 -6.17 15.78 4.31
C ILE A 161 -7.46 15.95 5.15
N GLN A 162 -7.34 16.37 6.40
CA GLN A 162 -8.51 16.63 7.25
C GLN A 162 -9.32 17.85 6.78
N GLU A 163 -8.66 18.89 6.27
CA GLU A 163 -9.30 20.12 5.78
C GLU A 163 -9.89 19.93 4.36
N ASN A 164 -9.13 19.34 3.44
CA ASN A 164 -9.52 19.15 2.04
C ASN A 164 -10.37 17.88 1.83
N GLY A 165 -10.29 16.92 2.75
CA GLY A 165 -11.02 15.66 2.69
C GLY A 165 -10.33 14.54 1.92
N TYR A 166 -9.59 14.87 0.85
CA TYR A 166 -8.89 13.93 -0.04
C TYR A 166 -7.55 14.52 -0.51
N ALA A 167 -6.56 13.68 -0.76
CA ALA A 167 -5.31 14.05 -1.42
C ALA A 167 -4.75 12.85 -2.22
N ASN A 168 -4.41 13.06 -3.49
CA ASN A 168 -3.57 12.11 -4.21
C ASN A 168 -2.16 12.11 -3.61
N LEU A 169 -1.54 10.93 -3.48
CA LEU A 169 -0.18 10.80 -2.93
C LEU A 169 0.91 11.13 -3.96
N ARG A 170 0.56 11.19 -5.25
CA ARG A 170 1.41 11.74 -6.29
C ARG A 170 1.15 13.23 -6.47
N CYS A 171 2.24 13.97 -6.66
CA CYS A 171 2.30 15.38 -7.00
C CYS A 171 2.73 15.60 -8.46
N ILE A 172 3.39 14.60 -9.07
CA ILE A 172 3.81 14.62 -10.47
C ILE A 172 2.62 14.19 -11.33
N GLY A 173 2.16 15.10 -12.19
CA GLY A 173 0.97 14.90 -13.01
C GLY A 173 1.12 13.87 -14.13
N ASP A 174 2.35 13.49 -14.50
CA ASP A 174 2.60 12.47 -15.53
C ASP A 174 2.83 11.08 -14.90
N PRO A 175 2.16 10.03 -15.37
CA PRO A 175 0.98 10.05 -16.26
C PRO A 175 -0.30 10.49 -15.52
N GLY A 176 -1.30 10.96 -16.25
CA GLY A 176 -2.66 11.20 -15.74
C GLY A 176 -3.23 12.62 -15.88
N CYS A 177 -2.39 13.64 -15.88
CA CYS A 177 -2.76 15.04 -16.07
C CYS A 177 -2.10 15.63 -17.33
N PRO A 178 -2.69 16.67 -17.97
CA PRO A 178 -3.92 17.36 -17.60
C PRO A 178 -5.22 16.74 -18.18
N GLY A 179 -5.14 15.61 -18.88
CA GLY A 179 -6.33 15.01 -19.49
C GLY A 179 -6.07 13.60 -20.01
N GLU A 180 -6.15 12.61 -19.11
CA GLU A 180 -5.90 11.21 -19.46
C GLU A 180 -7.11 10.52 -20.08
N VAL A 181 -8.28 10.65 -19.46
CA VAL A 181 -9.50 9.96 -19.89
C VAL A 181 -10.40 10.95 -20.58
N GLN A 182 -10.61 10.76 -21.87
CA GLN A 182 -11.53 11.54 -22.69
C GLN A 182 -12.64 10.62 -23.24
N PRO A 183 -13.73 10.38 -22.49
CA PRO A 183 -14.75 9.38 -22.83
C PRO A 183 -15.42 9.59 -24.20
N PHE A 184 -15.39 10.82 -24.71
CA PHE A 184 -16.02 11.22 -25.97
C PHE A 184 -15.00 11.59 -27.06
N ARG A 185 -13.79 11.04 -26.99
CA ARG A 185 -12.74 11.26 -28.00
C ARG A 185 -13.23 10.85 -29.40
N ASP A 186 -13.00 11.72 -30.37
CA ASP A 186 -13.32 11.48 -31.78
C ASP A 186 -12.11 11.80 -32.67
N PRO A 187 -11.55 10.82 -33.42
CA PRO A 187 -11.99 9.42 -33.47
C PRO A 187 -11.63 8.65 -32.20
N PRO A 188 -12.42 7.62 -31.82
CA PRO A 188 -12.07 6.76 -30.69
C PRO A 188 -10.77 5.99 -30.97
N GLU A 189 -9.95 5.83 -29.93
CA GLU A 189 -8.70 5.07 -30.00
C GLU A 189 -8.90 3.68 -29.37
N GLU A 190 -8.72 2.60 -30.14
CA GLU A 190 -9.03 1.22 -29.69
C GLU A 190 -8.30 0.79 -28.41
N HIS A 191 -7.07 1.27 -28.22
CA HIS A 191 -6.26 0.95 -27.04
C HIS A 191 -6.71 1.69 -25.76
N ARG A 192 -7.52 2.76 -25.89
CA ARG A 192 -8.05 3.56 -24.78
C ARG A 192 -9.31 2.91 -24.19
N THR A 193 -9.17 1.67 -23.71
CA THR A 193 -10.31 0.87 -23.22
C THR A 193 -11.10 1.54 -22.09
N ILE A 194 -10.43 2.37 -21.27
CA ILE A 194 -11.08 3.14 -20.21
C ILE A 194 -11.99 4.24 -20.73
N GLU A 195 -11.62 4.91 -21.82
CA GLU A 195 -12.42 5.99 -22.39
C GLU A 195 -13.74 5.40 -22.93
N ALA A 196 -13.64 4.27 -23.63
CA ALA A 196 -14.81 3.54 -24.13
C ALA A 196 -15.69 2.98 -23.00
N ALA A 197 -15.11 2.56 -21.87
CA ALA A 197 -15.86 1.98 -20.75
C ALA A 197 -16.48 3.03 -19.81
N MET A 198 -15.93 4.25 -19.76
CA MET A 198 -16.31 5.25 -18.75
C MET A 198 -17.78 5.66 -18.80
N PRO A 199 -18.45 5.86 -19.95
CA PRO A 199 -19.86 6.28 -19.95
C PRO A 199 -20.80 5.27 -19.30
N ASP A 200 -20.68 3.99 -19.66
CA ASP A 200 -21.49 2.91 -19.09
C ASP A 200 -21.14 2.70 -17.60
N ALA A 201 -19.85 2.69 -17.26
CA ALA A 201 -19.41 2.59 -15.88
C ALA A 201 -19.93 3.75 -15.02
N TRP A 202 -19.92 4.98 -15.54
CA TRP A 202 -20.44 6.14 -14.85
C TRP A 202 -21.93 6.03 -14.58
N GLN A 203 -22.71 5.61 -15.58
CA GLN A 203 -24.14 5.38 -15.43
C GLN A 203 -24.42 4.32 -14.36
N ASP A 204 -23.72 3.20 -14.41
CA ASP A 204 -23.86 2.13 -13.44
C ASP A 204 -23.51 2.61 -12.02
N LEU A 205 -22.41 3.35 -11.86
CA LEU A 205 -21.90 3.75 -10.55
C LEU A 205 -22.68 4.94 -9.95
N PHE A 206 -22.94 5.99 -10.74
CA PHE A 206 -23.52 7.25 -10.25
C PHE A 206 -25.01 7.44 -10.58
N GLY A 207 -25.59 6.59 -11.44
CA GLY A 207 -27.02 6.63 -11.75
C GLY A 207 -27.45 7.84 -12.59
N ASN A 208 -26.52 8.49 -13.29
CA ASN A 208 -26.77 9.61 -14.20
C ASN A 208 -25.86 9.49 -15.43
N THR A 209 -26.02 10.37 -16.40
CA THR A 209 -25.22 10.40 -17.64
C THR A 209 -24.34 11.65 -17.72
N ASP A 210 -24.05 12.28 -16.58
CA ASP A 210 -23.26 13.52 -16.49
C ASP A 210 -21.76 13.21 -16.52
N VAL A 211 -21.33 12.46 -17.54
CA VAL A 211 -19.96 12.03 -17.72
C VAL A 211 -19.10 13.24 -18.14
N PRO A 212 -18.01 13.56 -17.42
CA PRO A 212 -17.12 14.63 -17.83
C PRO A 212 -16.45 14.34 -19.18
N HIS A 213 -16.24 15.38 -19.99
CA HIS A 213 -15.49 15.25 -21.24
C HIS A 213 -14.02 14.88 -21.03
N THR A 214 -13.47 15.24 -19.88
CA THR A 214 -12.10 14.95 -19.48
C THR A 214 -12.08 14.59 -18.00
N LEU A 215 -11.42 13.49 -17.65
CA LEU A 215 -11.00 13.18 -16.28
C LEU A 215 -9.47 13.18 -16.22
N ALA A 216 -8.93 13.86 -15.22
CA ALA A 216 -7.51 13.98 -14.99
C ALA A 216 -7.18 13.92 -13.50
N THR A 217 -6.23 13.06 -13.16
CA THR A 217 -5.61 12.98 -11.84
C THR A 217 -4.24 12.33 -12.03
N PRO A 218 -3.22 12.65 -11.23
CA PRO A 218 -2.01 11.85 -11.19
C PRO A 218 -2.36 10.36 -11.04
N CYS A 219 -1.66 9.50 -11.80
CA CYS A 219 -1.97 8.07 -11.85
C CYS A 219 -1.81 7.35 -10.50
N CYS A 220 -2.09 6.06 -10.60
CA CYS A 220 -1.59 4.98 -9.77
C CYS A 220 -2.37 4.79 -8.48
N GLY A 221 -3.56 5.40 -8.37
CA GLY A 221 -4.56 5.02 -7.38
C GLY A 221 -4.13 5.24 -5.93
N GLN A 222 -3.01 5.89 -5.65
CA GLN A 222 -2.53 6.11 -4.29
C GLN A 222 -3.09 7.43 -3.74
N PHE A 223 -3.82 7.39 -2.64
CA PHE A 223 -4.43 8.58 -2.06
C PHE A 223 -4.64 8.45 -0.55
N ALA A 224 -4.82 9.60 0.11
CA ALA A 224 -5.28 9.69 1.48
C ALA A 224 -6.64 10.37 1.55
N VAL A 225 -7.48 9.92 2.46
CA VAL A 225 -8.85 10.42 2.64
C VAL A 225 -9.18 10.51 4.13
N SER A 226 -9.89 11.57 4.51
CA SER A 226 -10.39 11.74 5.87
C SER A 226 -11.64 10.89 6.12
N LYS A 227 -11.86 10.51 7.38
CA LYS A 227 -13.10 9.83 7.79
C LYS A 227 -14.36 10.60 7.38
N SER A 228 -14.36 11.90 7.65
CA SER A 228 -15.50 12.78 7.37
C SER A 228 -15.82 12.79 5.88
N GLN A 229 -14.80 12.76 5.01
CA GLN A 229 -14.99 12.69 3.56
C GLN A 229 -15.58 11.34 3.12
N VAL A 230 -15.10 10.22 3.65
CA VAL A 230 -15.69 8.89 3.36
C VAL A 230 -17.16 8.84 3.77
N LEU A 231 -17.49 9.37 4.96
CA LEU A 231 -18.85 9.33 5.50
C LEU A 231 -19.86 10.25 4.77
N LYS A 232 -19.42 11.12 3.85
CA LYS A 232 -20.33 11.90 3.00
C LYS A 232 -21.12 11.01 2.04
N ARG A 233 -20.61 9.81 1.74
CA ARG A 233 -21.24 8.83 0.86
C ARG A 233 -21.69 7.61 1.70
N PRO A 234 -22.93 7.15 1.59
CA PRO A 234 -23.41 6.02 2.40
C PRO A 234 -22.66 4.72 2.08
N ARG A 235 -22.57 3.81 3.06
CA ARG A 235 -21.98 2.46 2.90
C ARG A 235 -22.53 1.70 1.69
N SER A 236 -23.82 1.87 1.38
CA SER A 236 -24.49 1.23 0.25
C SER A 236 -23.88 1.56 -1.09
N ASP A 237 -23.34 2.78 -1.26
CA ASP A 237 -22.69 3.16 -2.52
C ASP A 237 -21.35 2.44 -2.67
N TYR A 238 -20.55 2.37 -1.60
CA TYR A 238 -19.29 1.60 -1.62
C TYR A 238 -19.55 0.11 -1.88
N GLN A 239 -20.63 -0.45 -1.31
CA GLN A 239 -21.06 -1.81 -1.63
C GLN A 239 -21.45 -1.94 -3.11
N LYS A 240 -22.25 -1.01 -3.63
CA LYS A 240 -22.64 -0.98 -5.06
C LYS A 240 -21.42 -0.92 -5.97
N TYR A 241 -20.41 -0.14 -5.63
CA TYR A 241 -19.16 -0.02 -6.39
C TYR A 241 -18.38 -1.32 -6.37
N LEU A 242 -18.29 -1.97 -5.20
CA LEU A 242 -17.65 -3.28 -5.06
C LEU A 242 -18.39 -4.34 -5.88
N ASP A 243 -19.72 -4.36 -5.79
CA ASP A 243 -20.56 -5.30 -6.53
C ASP A 243 -20.41 -5.10 -8.05
N TRP A 244 -20.44 -3.86 -8.53
CA TRP A 244 -20.19 -3.56 -9.95
C TRP A 244 -18.82 -4.06 -10.39
N LEU A 245 -17.78 -3.78 -9.60
CA LEU A 245 -16.41 -4.17 -9.92
C LEU A 245 -16.23 -5.69 -9.98
N LEU A 246 -16.93 -6.45 -9.13
CA LEU A 246 -16.87 -7.90 -9.11
C LEU A 246 -17.65 -8.56 -10.26
N HIS A 247 -18.74 -7.94 -10.73
CA HIS A 247 -19.66 -8.55 -11.70
C HIS A 247 -19.55 -8.00 -13.13
N THR A 248 -18.87 -6.87 -13.34
CA THR A 248 -18.70 -6.29 -14.67
C THR A 248 -17.98 -7.23 -15.64
N SER A 249 -18.39 -7.25 -16.91
CA SER A 249 -17.72 -8.02 -17.96
C SER A 249 -16.41 -7.38 -18.46
N LEU A 250 -16.07 -6.17 -17.98
CA LEU A 250 -14.82 -5.51 -18.30
C LEU A 250 -13.61 -6.34 -17.85
N LYS A 251 -12.51 -6.24 -18.61
CA LYS A 251 -11.22 -6.81 -18.21
C LYS A 251 -10.76 -6.18 -16.90
N ASP A 252 -10.02 -6.95 -16.12
CA ASP A 252 -9.45 -6.53 -14.83
C ASP A 252 -8.78 -5.15 -14.92
N GLU A 253 -7.84 -5.00 -15.85
CA GLU A 253 -7.12 -3.74 -16.12
C GLU A 253 -8.04 -2.57 -16.42
N THR A 254 -9.02 -2.73 -17.31
CA THR A 254 -9.96 -1.66 -17.67
C THR A 254 -10.81 -1.27 -16.46
N SER A 255 -11.36 -2.25 -15.73
CA SER A 255 -12.22 -1.99 -14.57
C SER A 255 -11.47 -1.38 -13.38
N GLY A 256 -10.21 -1.79 -13.13
CA GLY A 256 -9.36 -1.17 -12.10
C GLY A 256 -9.02 0.27 -12.46
N ARG A 257 -8.64 0.51 -13.72
CA ARG A 257 -8.29 1.85 -14.22
C ARG A 257 -9.49 2.81 -14.27
N VAL A 258 -10.72 2.31 -14.44
CA VAL A 258 -11.94 3.11 -14.22
C VAL A 258 -11.95 3.68 -12.80
N PHE A 259 -11.73 2.85 -11.77
CA PHE A 259 -11.68 3.33 -10.38
C PHE A 259 -10.49 4.24 -10.12
N GLU A 260 -9.33 3.97 -10.71
CA GLU A 260 -8.14 4.83 -10.59
C GLU A 260 -8.46 6.30 -10.93
N TYR A 261 -9.22 6.52 -12.02
CA TYR A 261 -9.66 7.85 -12.45
C TYR A 261 -10.99 8.31 -11.83
N LEU A 262 -11.63 7.51 -10.96
CA LEU A 262 -12.85 7.91 -10.26
C LEU A 262 -12.64 8.16 -8.77
N TRP A 263 -11.48 7.83 -8.17
CA TRP A 263 -11.29 8.05 -6.73
C TRP A 263 -11.51 9.50 -6.30
N HIS A 264 -10.93 10.46 -7.02
CA HIS A 264 -11.09 11.87 -6.72
C HIS A 264 -12.57 12.30 -6.85
N ILE A 265 -13.31 11.83 -7.87
CA ILE A 265 -14.76 12.05 -8.03
C ILE A 265 -15.56 11.42 -6.88
N ILE A 266 -15.28 10.16 -6.53
CA ILE A 266 -15.94 9.44 -5.44
C ILE A 266 -15.81 10.22 -4.13
N PHE A 267 -14.68 10.89 -3.93
CA PHE A 267 -14.38 11.75 -2.79
C PHE A 267 -14.56 13.26 -3.08
N GLY A 268 -15.42 13.59 -4.05
CA GLY A 268 -16.00 14.93 -4.22
C GLY A 268 -15.03 16.00 -4.72
N GLN A 269 -13.98 15.61 -5.44
CA GLN A 269 -13.17 16.53 -6.22
C GLN A 269 -13.76 16.72 -7.62
N GLU A 270 -13.37 17.80 -8.28
CA GLU A 270 -13.72 18.07 -9.68
C GLU A 270 -12.98 17.13 -10.64
N PRO A 271 -13.49 16.93 -11.88
CA PRO A 271 -12.88 16.04 -12.87
C PRO A 271 -11.45 16.38 -13.32
N ILE A 272 -11.00 17.63 -13.12
CA ILE A 272 -9.68 18.14 -13.53
C ILE A 272 -9.10 19.10 -12.49
#